data_AF-A0A4S8LYL9-F1
#
_entry.id   AF-A0A4S8LYL9-F1
#
_cell.length_a   1.000
_cell.length_b   1.000
_cell.length_c   1.000
_cell.angle_alpha   90.00
_cell.angle_beta   90.00
_cell.angle_gamma   90.00
#
_symmetry.space_group_name_H-M   'P 1'
#
loop_
_entity.id
_entity.type
_entity.pdbx_description
1 polymer ?
#
loop_
_entity_poly.entity_id
_entity_poly.type
_entity_poly.pdbx_seq_one_letter_code
_entity_poly.pdbx_strand_id
1 'polypeptide(L)' 'SETFKKLIADLPRKHTTILVQLCTGHIPLKRHLHRICRADTPICPCCRRHPETVQHFLLPCPAHAV' A
#
# COMPACT_ATOMS: atom_id res chain seq x y z
N SER A 1 3.97 -11.89 13.72
CA SER A 1 2.84 -11.83 14.67
C SER A 1 2.01 -13.10 14.52
N GLU A 2 1.86 -13.89 15.58
CA GLU A 2 1.08 -15.14 15.54
C GLU A 2 -0.42 -14.88 15.34
N THR A 3 -0.93 -13.77 15.87
CA THR A 3 -2.31 -13.32 15.64
C THR A 3 -2.59 -13.08 14.16
N PHE A 4 -1.67 -12.43 13.46
CA PHE A 4 -1.81 -12.14 12.02
C PHE A 4 -1.88 -13.42 11.18
N LYS A 5 -1.04 -14.43 11.47
CA LYS A 5 -1.05 -15.71 10.76
C LYS A 5 -2.37 -16.45 10.90
N LYS A 6 -2.96 -16.43 12.10
CA LYS A 6 -4.29 -17.04 12.36
C LYS A 6 -5.39 -16.34 11.57
N LEU A 7 -5.37 -15.01 11.51
CA LEU A 7 -6.40 -14.22 10.81
C LEU A 7 -6.42 -14.43 9.30
N ILE A 8 -5.26 -14.74 8.70
CA ILE A 8 -5.12 -14.91 7.25
C ILE A 8 -5.03 -16.39 6.82
N ALA A 9 -5.16 -17.33 7.75
CA ALA A 9 -4.93 -18.76 7.51
C ALA A 9 -5.88 -19.33 6.46
N ASP A 10 -7.14 -18.93 6.49
CA ASP A 10 -8.20 -19.43 5.59
C ASP A 10 -8.30 -18.62 4.29
N LEU A 11 -7.45 -17.59 4.11
CA LEU A 11 -7.47 -16.78 2.91
C LEU A 11 -6.71 -17.45 1.76
N PRO A 12 -7.20 -17.33 0.52
CA PRO A 12 -6.42 -17.72 -0.64
C PRO A 12 -5.06 -17.03 -0.64
N ARG A 13 -4.02 -17.76 -1.06
CA ARG A 13 -2.63 -17.27 -1.09
C ARG A 13 -2.48 -15.87 -1.69
N LYS A 14 -3.23 -15.58 -2.77
CA LYS A 14 -3.22 -14.27 -3.44
C LYS A 14 -3.61 -13.12 -2.50
N HIS A 15 -4.64 -13.31 -1.67
CA HIS A 15 -5.10 -12.30 -0.72
C HIS A 15 -4.09 -12.12 0.41
N THR A 16 -3.56 -13.23 0.93
CA THR A 16 -2.52 -13.21 1.96
C THR A 16 -1.26 -12.48 1.48
N THR A 17 -0.84 -12.69 0.23
CA THR A 17 0.27 -11.94 -0.36
C THR A 17 0.00 -10.44 -0.40
N ILE A 18 -1.19 -10.02 -0.85
CA ILE A 18 -1.57 -8.60 -0.89
C ILE A 18 -1.56 -8.00 0.53
N LEU A 19 -2.10 -8.69 1.53
CA LEU A 19 -2.10 -8.22 2.91
C LEU A 19 -0.69 -8.05 3.46
N VAL A 20 0.20 -9.02 3.22
CA VAL A 20 1.61 -8.90 3.63
C VAL A 20 2.29 -7.71 2.93
N GLN A 21 2.04 -7.52 1.64
CA GLN A 21 2.59 -6.39 0.88
C GLN A 21 2.06 -5.05 1.41
N LEU A 22 0.78 -4.96 1.76
CA LEU A 22 0.19 -3.77 2.37
C LEU A 22 0.81 -3.48 3.74
N CYS A 23 0.86 -4.48 4.64
CA CYS A 23 1.42 -4.30 5.99
C CYS A 23 2.90 -3.93 5.98
N THR A 24 3.67 -4.42 5.00
CA THR A 24 5.11 -4.13 4.88
C THR A 24 5.43 -2.91 4.01
N GLY A 25 4.43 -2.38 3.29
CA GLY A 25 4.65 -1.32 2.29
C GLY A 25 5.41 -1.78 1.04
N HIS A 26 5.45 -3.08 0.78
CA HIS A 26 6.08 -3.72 -0.39
C HIS A 26 5.05 -3.98 -1.50
N ILE A 27 4.23 -2.99 -1.80
CA ILE A 27 3.16 -3.00 -2.80
C ILE A 27 3.50 -1.95 -3.88
N PRO A 28 3.11 -2.11 -5.16
CA PRO A 28 3.48 -1.18 -6.24
C PRO A 28 2.76 0.19 -6.20
N LEU A 29 2.75 0.85 -5.03
CA LEU A 29 2.39 2.26 -4.89
C LEU A 29 3.59 3.15 -5.23
N LYS A 30 3.34 4.41 -5.64
CA LYS A 30 4.39 5.35 -6.09
C LYS A 30 5.53 5.50 -5.10
N ARG A 31 5.25 5.53 -3.78
CA ARG A 31 6.32 5.59 -2.77
C ARG A 31 7.28 4.40 -2.84
N HIS A 32 6.75 3.19 -2.97
CA HIS A 32 7.57 1.98 -3.05
C HIS A 32 8.34 1.93 -4.38
N LEU A 33 7.65 2.21 -5.49
CA LEU A 33 8.25 2.21 -6.83
C LEU A 33 9.38 3.24 -6.94
N HIS A 34 9.20 4.45 -6.40
CA HIS A 34 10.24 5.46 -6.36
C HIS A 34 11.45 5.00 -5.55
N ARG A 35 11.25 4.35 -4.40
CA ARG A 35 12.33 3.81 -3.56
C ARG A 35 13.20 2.80 -4.30
N ILE A 36 12.63 2.01 -5.21
CA ILE A 36 13.35 1.01 -6.01
C ILE A 36 13.74 1.50 -7.41
N CYS A 37 13.68 2.82 -7.65
CA CYS A 37 14.00 3.45 -8.93
C CYS A 37 13.16 2.86 -10.10
N ARG A 38 11.86 2.69 -9.87
CA ARG A 38 10.86 2.25 -10.87
C ARG A 38 9.74 3.28 -11.09
N ALA A 39 9.83 4.44 -10.44
CA ALA A 39 8.99 5.60 -10.70
C ALA A 39 9.79 6.88 -10.44
N ASP A 40 9.56 7.92 -11.25
CA ASP A 40 10.30 9.18 -11.14
C ASP A 40 9.93 10.02 -9.92
N THR A 41 8.74 9.77 -9.35
CA THR A 41 8.22 10.52 -8.20
C THR A 41 7.42 9.62 -7.26
N PRO A 42 7.51 9.85 -5.93
CA PRO A 42 6.71 9.13 -4.97
C PRO A 42 5.28 9.70 -4.82
N ILE A 43 4.98 10.82 -5.49
CA ILE A 43 3.74 11.59 -5.30
C ILE A 43 2.52 10.82 -5.82
N CYS A 44 1.45 10.85 -5.03
CA CYS A 44 0.17 10.25 -5.38
C CYS A 44 -0.43 10.93 -6.63
N PRO A 45 -0.85 10.15 -7.65
CA PRO A 45 -1.43 10.70 -8.86
C PRO A 45 -2.81 11.34 -8.62
N CYS A 46 -3.54 10.91 -7.59
CA CYS A 46 -4.88 11.40 -7.28
C CYS A 46 -4.85 12.81 -6.69
N CYS A 47 -4.12 13.03 -5.58
CA CYS A 47 -4.07 14.35 -4.93
C CYS A 47 -2.91 15.24 -5.39
N ARG A 48 -1.90 14.68 -6.07
CA ARG A 48 -0.69 15.38 -6.55
C ARG A 48 0.08 16.16 -5.48
N ARG A 49 -0.12 15.84 -4.20
CA ARG A 49 0.40 16.63 -3.07
C ARG A 49 1.28 15.82 -2.12
N HIS A 50 0.87 14.60 -1.79
CA HIS A 50 1.55 13.76 -0.81
C HIS A 50 2.08 12.47 -1.45
N PRO A 51 3.14 11.86 -0.88
CA PRO A 51 3.60 10.54 -1.31
C PRO A 51 2.50 9.48 -1.20
N GLU A 52 2.39 8.60 -2.19
CA GLU A 52 1.45 7.48 -2.17
C GLU A 52 1.95 6.35 -1.26
N THR A 53 1.74 6.52 0.05
CA THR A 53 1.97 5.47 1.04
C THR A 53 0.79 4.51 1.12
N VAL A 54 0.95 3.33 1.74
CA VAL A 54 -0.18 2.44 2.03
C VAL A 54 -1.24 3.14 2.87
N GLN A 55 -0.83 3.92 3.88
CA GLN A 55 -1.76 4.70 4.69
C GLN A 55 -2.52 5.73 3.84
N HIS A 56 -1.83 6.46 2.96
CA HIS A 56 -2.45 7.44 2.07
C HIS A 56 -3.40 6.81 1.05
N PHE A 57 -3.12 5.59 0.62
CA PHE A 57 -3.94 4.83 -0.31
C PHE A 57 -5.17 4.20 0.37
N LEU A 58 -5.03 3.66 1.58
CA LEU A 58 -6.11 2.98 2.31
C LEU A 58 -7.01 3.94 3.11
N LEU A 59 -6.45 5.03 3.65
CA LEU A 59 -7.19 6.07 4.36
C LEU A 59 -7.56 7.21 3.38
N PRO A 60 -8.41 8.18 3.77
CA PRO A 60 -8.85 9.20 2.83
C PRO A 60 -7.65 10.05 2.37
N CYS A 61 -7.20 9.76 1.15
CA CYS A 61 -6.51 10.72 0.33
C CYS A 61 -7.38 11.97 0.27
N PRO A 62 -6.86 13.20 0.42
CA PRO A 62 -7.68 14.41 0.33
C PRO A 62 -8.47 14.54 -0.98
N ALA A 63 -8.06 13.85 -2.05
CA ALA A 63 -8.80 13.76 -3.31
C ALA A 63 -10.06 12.86 -3.24
N HIS A 64 -10.19 12.04 -2.21
CA HIS A 64 -11.31 11.12 -1.96
C HIS A 64 -11.99 11.40 -0.61
N ALA A 65 -11.56 12.44 0.12
CA ALA A 65 -12.26 12.92 1.29
C ALA A 65 -13.55 13.61 0.83
N VAL A 66 -14.68 12.99 1.16
CA VAL A 66 -16.03 13.56 0.97
C VAL A 66 -16.27 14.62 2.03
#